data_AF-A0A2V8JKN5-F1
#
_entry.id   AF-A0A2V8JKN5-F1
#
_cell.length_a   1.000
_cell.length_b   1.000
_cell.length_c   1.000
_cell.angle_alpha   90.00
_cell.angle_beta   90.00
_cell.angle_gamma   90.00
#
_symmetry.space_group_name_H-M   'P 1'
#
loop_
_entity.id
_entity.type
_entity.pdbx_description
1 polymer ?
#
loop_
_entity_poly.entity_id
_entity_poly.type
_entity_poly.pdbx_seq_one_letter_code
_entity_poly.pdbx_strand_id
1 'polypeptide(L)'
;MSDRCYLATRKGLFTVDRRVSKWSISRATFIGDNVTLVMHDSRNGNLFAALNHGHFGIKVHRSTNGGETWDEITAPQYPPMPEGYVPKPLPFFNKPLDWALKLIWGLAPGGADQPGLIWCGTMPGGLFKSENNGASWELNRPLWDHPKREEWGPNGAEWPGIHSICVDPRDSRHVSIGVSTGGVWITKDAGKSWTQTGGGMRAEYYPAEQQGDPNVQDVHCLVQCAANPEVFWVQHHNGIFRSTDGARSWTEIKDVKPSVFGFPVAVHPHDPNTAWFVPSTKDEKRCPTDGRVVVNRTRDGGKTFETLRQGLPQEYAYDLVYRHGLDVDESGNRLVFGSTTGSVWISENGGDSWQTVSSNLPPVYAVRFVKP
;
A
#
# COMPACT_ATOMS: atom_id res chain seq x y z
N MET A 1 17.49 -5.37 12.51
CA MET A 1 16.44 -6.30 12.04
C MET A 1 15.25 -6.17 12.96
N SER A 2 14.04 -6.20 12.41
CA SER A 2 12.80 -5.98 13.18
C SER A 2 12.36 -7.26 13.88
N ASP A 3 12.16 -7.21 15.20
CA ASP A 3 11.68 -8.36 16.01
C ASP A 3 10.17 -8.28 16.34
N ARG A 4 9.47 -7.30 15.76
CA ARG A 4 8.03 -7.08 15.92
C ARG A 4 7.38 -6.66 14.61
N CYS A 5 6.17 -7.14 14.35
CA CYS A 5 5.28 -6.59 13.34
C CYS A 5 3.83 -6.51 13.83
N TYR A 6 3.04 -5.73 13.11
CA TYR A 6 1.61 -5.54 13.34
C TYR A 6 0.80 -6.06 12.17
N LEU A 7 -0.36 -6.64 12.46
CA LEU A 7 -1.31 -7.16 11.49
C LEU A 7 -2.65 -6.43 11.67
N ALA A 8 -2.99 -5.56 10.73
CA ALA A 8 -4.29 -4.90 10.67
C ALA A 8 -5.30 -5.84 10.00
N THR A 9 -6.38 -6.18 10.71
CA THR A 9 -7.35 -7.18 10.26
C THR A 9 -8.79 -6.69 10.41
N ARG A 10 -9.70 -7.43 9.78
CA ARG A 10 -11.15 -7.20 9.90
C ARG A 10 -11.71 -7.25 11.33
N LYS A 11 -11.02 -7.86 12.29
CA LYS A 11 -11.48 -7.97 13.69
C LYS A 11 -10.42 -7.61 14.74
N GLY A 12 -9.47 -6.75 14.37
CA GLY A 12 -8.55 -6.14 15.31
C GLY A 12 -7.14 -5.96 14.78
N LEU A 13 -6.28 -5.43 15.63
CA LEU A 13 -4.85 -5.26 15.42
C LEU A 13 -4.10 -6.32 16.23
N PHE A 14 -3.30 -7.15 15.58
CA PHE A 14 -2.50 -8.18 16.24
C PHE A 14 -1.02 -7.78 16.24
N THR A 15 -0.35 -7.93 17.38
CA THR A 15 1.10 -7.80 17.49
C THR A 15 1.72 -9.18 17.39
N VAL A 16 2.73 -9.33 16.53
CA VAL A 16 3.53 -10.55 16.41
C VAL A 16 4.96 -10.22 16.83
N ASP A 17 5.45 -10.97 17.80
CA ASP A 17 6.81 -10.82 18.33
C ASP A 17 7.66 -12.05 17.98
N ARG A 18 8.95 -11.80 17.79
CA ARG A 18 9.97 -12.83 17.65
C ARG A 18 10.57 -13.21 19.00
N ARG A 19 10.60 -14.51 19.32
CA ARG A 19 11.32 -15.06 20.48
C ARG A 19 12.15 -16.26 20.05
N VAL A 20 13.47 -16.19 20.24
CA VAL A 20 14.41 -17.31 19.97
C VAL A 20 14.11 -17.97 18.61
N SER A 21 14.04 -17.15 17.55
CA SER A 21 13.71 -17.50 16.14
C SER A 21 12.31 -18.03 15.81
N LYS A 22 11.34 -17.93 16.74
CA LYS A 22 9.93 -18.21 16.45
C LYS A 22 9.12 -16.93 16.50
N TRP A 23 8.28 -16.73 15.49
CA TRP A 23 7.29 -15.65 15.47
C TRP A 23 5.95 -16.14 16.00
N SER A 24 5.33 -15.37 16.88
CA SER A 24 4.02 -15.70 17.44
C SER A 24 3.24 -14.45 17.82
N ILE A 25 1.92 -14.52 17.73
CA ILE A 25 1.03 -13.47 18.21
C ILE A 25 1.24 -13.31 19.72
N SER A 26 1.57 -12.10 20.15
CA SER A 26 1.82 -11.77 21.55
C SER A 26 0.72 -10.90 22.17
N ARG A 27 -0.03 -10.17 21.33
CA ARG A 27 -1.10 -9.28 21.77
C ARG A 27 -2.14 -9.10 20.68
N ALA A 28 -3.36 -8.84 21.11
CA ALA A 28 -4.46 -8.42 20.25
C ALA A 28 -5.16 -7.19 20.86
N THR A 29 -5.46 -6.20 20.02
CA THR A 29 -6.03 -4.90 20.38
C THR A 29 -7.16 -4.56 19.41
N PHE A 30 -8.11 -3.70 19.81
CA PHE A 30 -9.30 -3.37 19.00
C PHE A 30 -10.10 -4.62 18.59
N ILE A 31 -10.25 -5.58 19.51
CA ILE A 31 -10.91 -6.86 19.21
C ILE A 31 -12.35 -6.61 18.75
N GLY A 32 -12.68 -7.13 17.56
CA GLY A 32 -14.00 -6.97 16.95
C GLY A 32 -14.10 -5.79 15.99
N ASP A 33 -13.20 -4.81 16.11
CA ASP A 33 -13.13 -3.65 15.24
C ASP A 33 -12.39 -3.94 13.94
N ASN A 34 -12.78 -3.22 12.89
CA ASN A 34 -12.23 -3.37 11.57
C ASN A 34 -11.03 -2.43 11.40
N VAL A 35 -9.83 -2.93 11.74
CA VAL A 35 -8.56 -2.19 11.60
C VAL A 35 -8.04 -2.38 10.19
N THR A 36 -8.03 -1.32 9.40
CA THR A 36 -7.78 -1.39 7.95
C THR A 36 -6.34 -1.07 7.58
N LEU A 37 -5.65 -0.26 8.39
CA LEU A 37 -4.24 0.07 8.22
C LEU A 37 -3.56 0.26 9.57
N VAL A 38 -2.26 0.01 9.57
CA VAL A 38 -1.34 0.39 10.63
C VAL A 38 -0.13 1.08 10.00
N MET A 39 0.40 2.11 10.64
CA MET A 39 1.63 2.81 10.27
C MET A 39 2.54 2.89 11.48
N HIS A 40 3.84 2.67 11.28
CA HIS A 40 4.88 2.96 12.26
C HIS A 40 5.71 4.14 11.77
N ASP A 41 5.86 5.17 12.61
CA ASP A 41 6.73 6.30 12.37
C ASP A 41 8.06 6.07 13.10
N SER A 42 9.08 5.61 12.38
CA SER A 42 10.41 5.32 12.96
C SER A 42 11.12 6.55 13.50
N ARG A 43 10.69 7.77 13.14
CA ARG A 43 11.30 9.01 13.61
C ARG A 43 11.05 9.26 15.10
N ASN A 44 9.96 8.72 15.64
CA ASN A 44 9.54 8.94 17.03
C ASN A 44 8.95 7.68 17.73
N GLY A 45 8.82 6.55 17.02
CA GLY A 45 8.26 5.31 17.55
C GLY A 45 6.74 5.28 17.64
N ASN A 46 6.04 6.30 17.13
CA ASN A 46 4.58 6.36 17.17
C ASN A 46 3.98 5.33 16.23
N LEU A 47 2.83 4.79 16.65
CA LEU A 47 1.99 3.95 15.82
C LEU A 47 0.66 4.64 15.56
N PHE A 48 0.14 4.42 14.36
CA PHE A 48 -1.18 4.90 13.95
C PHE A 48 -1.99 3.73 13.44
N ALA A 49 -3.24 3.60 13.89
CA ALA A 49 -4.19 2.60 13.42
C ALA A 49 -5.41 3.30 12.83
N ALA A 50 -5.77 2.96 11.58
CA ALA A 50 -6.98 3.45 10.93
C ALA A 50 -8.08 2.38 10.98
N LEU A 51 -9.21 2.73 11.57
CA LEU A 51 -10.34 1.83 11.80
C LEU A 51 -11.53 2.27 10.93
N ASN A 52 -12.28 1.30 10.41
CA ASN A 52 -13.51 1.52 9.67
C ASN A 52 -14.69 0.83 10.36
N HIS A 53 -15.38 1.56 11.24
CA HIS A 53 -16.49 1.03 12.04
C HIS A 53 -17.82 0.90 11.28
N GLY A 54 -17.83 1.06 9.95
CA GLY A 54 -19.06 1.05 9.16
C GLY A 54 -19.95 2.24 9.55
N HIS A 55 -21.02 2.00 10.30
CA HIS A 55 -21.99 3.03 10.69
C HIS A 55 -21.40 4.20 11.49
N PHE A 56 -20.33 3.96 12.25
CA PHE A 56 -19.68 5.02 13.07
C PHE A 56 -18.52 5.71 12.35
N GLY A 57 -18.33 5.42 11.05
CA GLY A 57 -17.33 6.06 10.21
C GLY A 57 -15.90 5.63 10.48
N ILE A 58 -14.97 6.47 10.01
CA ILE A 58 -13.54 6.24 10.10
C ILE A 58 -12.96 6.85 11.37
N LYS A 59 -12.12 6.08 12.07
CA LYS A 59 -11.42 6.49 13.29
C LYS A 59 -9.92 6.32 13.12
N VAL A 60 -9.15 7.17 13.79
CA VAL A 60 -7.69 7.07 13.82
C VAL A 60 -7.27 7.02 15.28
N HIS A 61 -6.42 6.05 15.62
CA HIS A 61 -5.83 5.94 16.93
C HIS A 61 -4.32 6.08 16.85
N ARG A 62 -3.72 6.71 17.86
CA ARG A 62 -2.28 6.83 18.00
C ARG A 62 -1.81 6.13 19.27
N SER A 63 -0.68 5.44 19.18
CA SER A 63 0.04 4.92 20.34
C SER A 63 1.46 5.48 20.36
N THR A 64 1.94 5.86 21.55
CA THR A 64 3.30 6.36 21.79
C THR A 64 4.13 5.40 22.63
N ASN A 65 3.63 4.19 22.90
CA ASN A 65 4.25 3.17 23.77
C ASN A 65 4.23 1.78 23.11
N GLY A 66 4.50 1.72 21.80
CA GLY A 66 4.59 0.44 21.08
C GLY A 66 3.26 -0.33 21.02
N GLY A 67 2.13 0.35 21.12
CA GLY A 67 0.79 -0.21 20.98
C GLY A 67 0.19 -0.77 22.27
N GLU A 68 0.77 -0.45 23.44
CA GLU A 68 0.21 -0.85 24.75
C GLU A 68 -1.07 -0.08 25.06
N THR A 69 -1.08 1.23 24.83
CA THR A 69 -2.28 2.07 24.94
C THR A 69 -2.47 2.90 23.67
N TRP A 70 -3.72 3.30 23.42
CA TRP A 70 -4.12 4.00 22.21
C TRP A 70 -5.07 5.15 22.52
N ASP A 71 -4.76 6.32 22.00
CA ASP A 71 -5.63 7.50 22.07
C ASP A 71 -6.35 7.65 20.73
N GLU A 72 -7.68 7.83 20.74
CA GLU A 72 -8.40 8.28 19.55
C GLU A 72 -7.97 9.71 19.21
N ILE A 73 -7.58 9.94 17.97
CA ILE A 73 -7.21 11.24 17.42
C ILE A 73 -8.11 11.57 16.23
N THR A 74 -8.07 12.82 15.78
CA THR A 74 -8.91 13.31 14.69
C THR A 74 -8.67 12.52 13.41
N ALA A 75 -9.75 12.11 12.74
CA ALA A 75 -9.69 11.57 11.38
C ALA A 75 -9.76 12.71 10.34
N PRO A 76 -9.18 12.54 9.14
CA PRO A 76 -9.30 13.53 8.07
C PRO A 76 -10.77 13.79 7.71
N GLN A 77 -11.10 15.03 7.41
CA GLN A 77 -12.45 15.42 7.02
C GLN A 77 -12.41 16.19 5.71
N TYR A 78 -13.27 15.78 4.78
CA TYR A 78 -13.48 16.52 3.54
C TYR A 78 -14.11 17.89 3.83
N PRO A 79 -13.73 18.94 3.10
CA PRO A 79 -14.42 20.22 3.20
C PRO A 79 -15.89 20.04 2.80
N PRO A 80 -16.79 20.95 3.19
CA PRO A 80 -18.15 20.96 2.65
C PRO A 80 -18.13 20.97 1.11
N MET A 81 -19.05 20.24 0.50
CA MET A 81 -19.25 20.31 -0.95
C MET A 81 -19.70 21.73 -1.31
N PRO A 82 -19.07 22.39 -2.31
CA PRO A 82 -19.50 23.72 -2.72
C PRO A 82 -20.97 23.75 -3.14
N GLU A 83 -21.67 24.83 -2.82
CA GLU A 83 -23.07 25.01 -3.21
C GLU A 83 -23.21 24.95 -4.74
N GLY A 84 -24.17 24.17 -5.22
CA GLY A 84 -24.42 23.97 -6.66
C GLY A 84 -23.41 23.07 -7.39
N TYR A 85 -22.36 22.58 -6.73
CA TYR A 85 -21.44 21.64 -7.35
C TYR A 85 -22.09 20.25 -7.49
N VAL A 86 -21.98 19.67 -8.67
CA VAL A 86 -22.44 18.31 -8.97
C VAL A 86 -21.20 17.48 -9.36
N PRO A 87 -20.79 16.49 -8.55
CA PRO A 87 -19.66 15.64 -8.89
C PRO A 87 -19.89 14.90 -10.21
N LYS A 88 -18.87 14.89 -11.07
CA LYS A 88 -18.90 14.08 -12.30
C LYS A 88 -19.10 12.59 -11.95
N PRO A 89 -19.88 11.85 -12.75
CA PRO A 89 -19.95 10.41 -12.61
C PRO A 89 -18.57 9.80 -12.89
N LEU A 90 -18.26 8.72 -12.18
CA LEU A 90 -17.03 8.00 -12.43
C LEU A 90 -17.03 7.38 -13.86
N PRO A 91 -15.87 7.26 -14.51
CA PRO A 91 -15.74 6.42 -15.70
C PRO A 91 -16.30 5.00 -15.45
N PHE A 92 -16.99 4.43 -16.43
CA PHE A 92 -17.66 3.11 -16.40
C PHE A 92 -18.79 2.91 -15.38
N PHE A 93 -18.91 3.74 -14.34
CA PHE A 93 -20.01 3.70 -13.38
C PHE A 93 -20.82 4.99 -13.44
N ASN A 94 -22.13 4.89 -13.66
CA ASN A 94 -23.02 6.04 -13.63
C ASN A 94 -23.34 6.52 -12.19
N LYS A 95 -22.31 6.62 -11.35
CA LYS A 95 -22.37 6.96 -9.92
C LYS A 95 -21.43 8.16 -9.67
N PRO A 96 -21.91 9.26 -9.07
CA PRO A 96 -21.06 10.42 -8.74
C PRO A 96 -20.08 10.05 -7.63
N LEU A 97 -18.91 10.69 -7.61
CA LEU A 97 -17.95 10.58 -6.50
C LEU A 97 -18.63 10.91 -5.15
N ASP A 98 -18.49 10.02 -4.17
CA ASP A 98 -19.00 10.30 -2.82
C ASP A 98 -18.13 11.36 -2.12
N TRP A 99 -18.74 12.46 -1.68
CA TRP A 99 -18.06 13.59 -1.04
C TRP A 99 -17.87 13.34 0.47
N ALA A 100 -17.33 12.19 0.83
CA ALA A 100 -17.11 11.80 2.22
C ALA A 100 -15.95 10.81 2.36
N LEU A 101 -15.28 10.84 3.51
CA LEU A 101 -14.24 9.87 3.84
C LEU A 101 -14.87 8.47 4.03
N LYS A 102 -14.54 7.52 3.16
CA LYS A 102 -14.99 6.11 3.28
C LYS A 102 -13.91 5.18 3.78
N LEU A 103 -12.64 5.51 3.53
CA LEU A 103 -11.50 4.74 3.99
C LEU A 103 -10.25 5.61 4.02
N ILE A 104 -9.44 5.49 5.07
CA ILE A 104 -8.02 5.87 5.00
C ILE A 104 -7.31 4.70 4.34
N TRP A 105 -6.68 4.95 3.20
CA TRP A 105 -6.19 3.90 2.30
C TRP A 105 -4.67 3.92 2.07
N GLY A 106 -4.00 4.97 2.52
CA GLY A 106 -2.55 5.02 2.69
C GLY A 106 -2.18 5.97 3.82
N LEU A 107 -1.15 5.60 4.58
CA LEU A 107 -0.51 6.45 5.57
C LEU A 107 1.00 6.35 5.37
N ALA A 108 1.69 7.48 5.41
CA ALA A 108 3.15 7.52 5.40
C ALA A 108 3.66 8.66 6.29
N PRO A 109 4.70 8.45 7.10
CA PRO A 109 5.38 9.56 7.75
C PRO A 109 6.05 10.45 6.70
N GLY A 110 6.24 11.73 7.01
CA GLY A 110 7.22 12.57 6.30
C GLY A 110 8.65 12.02 6.50
N GLY A 111 9.65 12.63 5.87
CA GLY A 111 11.04 12.25 6.12
C GLY A 111 11.59 12.84 7.43
N ALA A 112 12.89 12.63 7.64
CA ALA A 112 13.57 12.99 8.88
C ALA A 112 13.58 14.49 9.17
N ASP A 113 13.53 15.33 8.13
CA ASP A 113 13.47 16.79 8.18
C ASP A 113 12.05 17.36 8.40
N GLN A 114 11.02 16.50 8.48
CA GLN A 114 9.62 16.90 8.67
C GLN A 114 8.98 16.21 9.90
N PRO A 115 9.54 16.35 11.11
CA PRO A 115 9.05 15.65 12.29
C PRO A 115 7.57 15.95 12.53
N GLY A 116 6.80 14.89 12.79
CA GLY A 116 5.35 14.99 13.03
C GLY A 116 4.49 15.13 11.76
N LEU A 117 5.10 15.29 10.58
CA LEU A 117 4.36 15.27 9.32
C LEU A 117 3.87 13.85 8.99
N ILE A 118 2.61 13.73 8.60
CA ILE A 118 2.00 12.48 8.13
C ILE A 118 1.19 12.77 6.87
N TRP A 119 1.43 12.01 5.81
CA TRP A 119 0.59 11.99 4.63
C TRP A 119 -0.50 10.93 4.76
N CYS A 120 -1.70 11.24 4.30
CA CYS A 120 -2.86 10.36 4.36
C CYS A 120 -3.61 10.34 3.02
N GLY A 121 -3.50 9.20 2.33
CA GLY A 121 -4.27 8.91 1.13
C GLY A 121 -5.59 8.26 1.51
N THR A 122 -6.66 8.65 0.85
CA THR A 122 -8.01 8.18 1.19
C THR A 122 -8.72 7.59 -0.01
N MET A 123 -9.83 6.92 0.29
CA MET A 123 -10.85 6.53 -0.66
C MET A 123 -12.19 7.17 -0.21
N PRO A 124 -12.89 7.90 -1.10
CA PRO A 124 -12.48 8.28 -2.46
C PRO A 124 -11.21 9.17 -2.48
N GLY A 125 -10.58 9.34 -3.65
CA GLY A 125 -9.18 9.79 -3.79
C GLY A 125 -8.85 11.22 -3.37
N GLY A 126 -8.77 11.48 -2.07
CA GLY A 126 -8.21 12.70 -1.48
C GLY A 126 -6.90 12.45 -0.75
N LEU A 127 -5.97 13.41 -0.83
CA LEU A 127 -4.70 13.40 -0.12
C LEU A 127 -4.72 14.46 0.97
N PHE A 128 -4.49 14.05 2.21
CA PHE A 128 -4.40 14.92 3.37
C PHE A 128 -2.98 14.92 3.92
N LYS A 129 -2.63 15.97 4.65
CA LYS A 129 -1.43 16.04 5.47
C LYS A 129 -1.78 16.46 6.89
N SER A 130 -1.05 15.92 7.85
CA SER A 130 -1.00 16.43 9.22
C SER A 130 0.43 16.90 9.47
N GLU A 131 0.61 18.02 10.16
CA GLU A 131 1.93 18.54 10.55
C GLU A 131 2.18 18.41 12.06
N ASN A 132 1.28 17.73 12.77
CA ASN A 132 1.24 17.68 14.23
C ASN A 132 0.90 16.27 14.77
N ASN A 133 1.54 15.24 14.18
CA ASN A 133 1.39 13.85 14.60
C ASN A 133 -0.07 13.36 14.58
N GLY A 134 -0.82 13.75 13.55
CA GLY A 134 -2.20 13.33 13.33
C GLY A 134 -3.26 14.10 14.14
N ALA A 135 -2.88 15.12 14.91
CA ALA A 135 -3.83 15.87 15.73
C ALA A 135 -4.82 16.70 14.88
N SER A 136 -4.40 17.19 13.72
CA SER A 136 -5.28 17.80 12.72
C SER A 136 -4.83 17.46 11.29
N TRP A 137 -5.75 17.60 10.33
CA TRP A 137 -5.53 17.25 8.92
C TRP A 137 -5.93 18.40 8.01
N GLU A 138 -5.12 18.63 6.97
CA GLU A 138 -5.38 19.57 5.89
C GLU A 138 -5.47 18.81 4.56
N LEU A 139 -6.51 19.08 3.78
CA LEU A 139 -6.64 18.54 2.42
C LEU A 139 -5.63 19.22 1.49
N ASN A 140 -4.88 18.44 0.71
CA ASN A 140 -4.00 18.94 -0.34
C ASN A 140 -4.85 19.48 -1.51
N ARG A 141 -5.19 20.77 -1.44
CA ARG A 141 -5.98 21.47 -2.47
C ARG A 141 -5.39 21.39 -3.88
N PRO A 142 -4.07 21.56 -4.08
CA PRO A 142 -3.49 21.49 -5.41
C PRO A 142 -3.76 20.17 -6.15
N LEU A 143 -3.79 19.03 -5.45
CA LEU A 143 -4.18 17.75 -6.05
C LEU A 143 -5.70 17.59 -6.11
N TRP A 144 -6.42 17.98 -5.06
CA TRP A 144 -7.88 17.84 -4.97
C TRP A 144 -8.62 18.59 -6.09
N ASP A 145 -8.16 19.80 -6.39
CA ASP A 145 -8.75 20.70 -7.39
C ASP A 145 -8.11 20.50 -8.78
N HIS A 146 -7.20 19.53 -8.94
CA HIS A 146 -6.56 19.25 -10.23
C HIS A 146 -7.58 18.66 -11.23
N PRO A 147 -7.72 19.20 -12.46
CA PRO A 147 -8.78 18.79 -13.39
C PRO A 147 -8.79 17.29 -13.70
N LYS A 148 -7.61 16.70 -13.94
CA LYS A 148 -7.46 15.26 -14.19
C LYS A 148 -7.91 14.36 -13.03
N ARG A 149 -8.02 14.87 -11.81
CA ARG A 149 -8.51 14.08 -10.67
C ARG A 149 -9.95 13.67 -10.86
N GLU A 150 -10.75 14.52 -11.51
CA GLU A 150 -12.17 14.23 -11.78
C GLU A 150 -12.37 13.15 -12.84
N GLU A 151 -11.32 12.82 -13.61
CA GLU A 151 -11.32 11.77 -14.62
C GLU A 151 -10.90 10.41 -14.04
N TRP A 152 -10.51 10.35 -12.75
CA TRP A 152 -10.08 9.11 -12.12
C TRP A 152 -11.20 8.07 -12.09
N GLY A 153 -10.88 6.90 -12.62
CA GLY A 153 -11.79 5.77 -12.68
C GLY A 153 -11.91 5.02 -11.36
N PRO A 154 -12.99 4.25 -11.19
CA PRO A 154 -13.13 3.33 -10.08
C PRO A 154 -12.06 2.23 -10.11
N ASN A 155 -11.85 1.57 -8.99
CA ASN A 155 -11.11 0.30 -8.93
C ASN A 155 -12.03 -0.81 -8.37
N GLY A 156 -11.48 -1.99 -8.08
CA GLY A 156 -12.23 -3.10 -7.48
C GLY A 156 -12.90 -2.83 -6.12
N ALA A 157 -12.70 -1.65 -5.52
CA ALA A 157 -13.29 -1.14 -4.29
C ALA A 157 -14.21 0.09 -4.52
N GLU A 158 -14.86 0.16 -5.68
CA GLU A 158 -15.88 1.16 -6.09
C GLU A 158 -15.40 2.58 -6.41
N TRP A 159 -14.38 3.10 -5.71
CA TRP A 159 -13.92 4.49 -5.87
C TRP A 159 -12.43 4.56 -6.20
N PRO A 160 -11.96 5.61 -6.92
CA PRO A 160 -10.55 5.89 -6.98
C PRO A 160 -10.00 6.15 -5.57
N GLY A 161 -8.77 5.73 -5.30
CA GLY A 161 -8.16 5.96 -4.01
C GLY A 161 -6.65 6.15 -4.09
N ILE A 162 -6.15 6.99 -3.19
CA ILE A 162 -4.72 7.32 -3.08
C ILE A 162 -4.08 6.39 -2.06
N HIS A 163 -2.97 5.77 -2.45
CA HIS A 163 -2.15 4.91 -1.61
C HIS A 163 -0.67 5.05 -2.01
N SER A 164 0.19 4.17 -1.48
CA SER A 164 1.61 4.09 -1.86
C SER A 164 2.33 5.44 -1.87
N ILE A 165 2.24 6.15 -0.74
CA ILE A 165 2.87 7.45 -0.57
C ILE A 165 4.36 7.21 -0.26
N CYS A 166 5.23 7.59 -1.20
CA CYS A 166 6.67 7.48 -1.09
C CYS A 166 7.25 8.88 -0.88
N VAL A 167 7.86 9.12 0.28
CA VAL A 167 8.60 10.35 0.57
C VAL A 167 10.07 10.10 0.24
N ASP A 168 10.64 10.92 -0.64
CA ASP A 168 12.03 10.76 -1.07
C ASP A 168 12.99 11.01 0.11
N PRO A 169 13.87 10.06 0.45
CA PRO A 169 14.77 10.22 1.60
C PRO A 169 15.84 11.32 1.39
N ARG A 170 16.01 11.84 0.17
CA ARG A 170 16.96 12.93 -0.14
C ARG A 170 16.35 14.32 0.08
N ASP A 171 15.03 14.44 -0.08
CA ASP A 171 14.28 15.69 0.07
C ASP A 171 12.81 15.38 0.32
N SER A 172 12.32 15.60 1.54
CA SER A 172 10.93 15.26 1.91
C SER A 172 9.87 16.14 1.25
N ARG A 173 10.26 17.16 0.50
CA ARG A 173 9.35 17.91 -0.37
C ARG A 173 9.03 17.14 -1.65
N HIS A 174 9.83 16.12 -1.99
CA HIS A 174 9.60 15.24 -3.11
C HIS A 174 8.79 14.03 -2.67
N VAL A 175 7.55 13.94 -3.15
CA VAL A 175 6.62 12.87 -2.77
C VAL A 175 6.00 12.28 -4.03
N SER A 176 5.99 10.95 -4.11
CA SER A 176 5.29 10.20 -5.16
C SER A 176 4.11 9.45 -4.55
N ILE A 177 2.99 9.38 -5.26
CA ILE A 177 1.80 8.63 -4.83
C ILE A 177 1.32 7.71 -5.96
N GLY A 178 0.74 6.57 -5.57
CA GLY A 178 0.01 5.69 -6.47
C GLY A 178 -1.50 5.88 -6.31
N VAL A 179 -2.23 5.81 -7.42
CA VAL A 179 -3.69 5.93 -7.45
C VAL A 179 -4.29 4.75 -8.21
N SER A 180 -5.18 4.01 -7.56
CA SER A 180 -6.06 3.03 -8.19
C SER A 180 -7.44 3.67 -8.38
N THR A 181 -7.93 4.03 -9.57
CA THR A 181 -7.15 4.28 -10.80
C THR A 181 -6.89 5.78 -10.92
N GLY A 182 -5.82 6.15 -11.62
CA GLY A 182 -5.32 7.53 -11.71
C GLY A 182 -3.81 7.60 -11.93
N GLY A 183 -3.12 6.47 -11.86
CA GLY A 183 -1.69 6.36 -12.16
C GLY A 183 -0.78 6.85 -11.05
N VAL A 184 0.41 7.32 -11.43
CA VAL A 184 1.45 7.78 -10.50
C VAL A 184 1.56 9.30 -10.58
N TRP A 185 1.57 9.96 -9.42
CA TRP A 185 1.70 11.41 -9.32
C TRP A 185 2.89 11.80 -8.48
N ILE A 186 3.59 12.86 -8.87
CA ILE A 186 4.81 13.32 -8.22
C ILE A 186 4.69 14.81 -7.91
N THR A 187 5.03 15.20 -6.69
CA THR A 187 5.33 16.57 -6.31
C THR A 187 6.81 16.71 -6.00
N LYS A 188 7.37 17.89 -6.27
CA LYS A 188 8.74 18.28 -5.89
C LYS A 188 8.77 19.49 -4.96
N ASP A 189 7.61 19.93 -4.48
CA ASP A 189 7.43 21.17 -3.74
C ASP A 189 6.49 21.01 -2.53
N ALA A 190 6.53 19.83 -1.91
CA ALA A 190 5.72 19.44 -0.75
C ALA A 190 4.21 19.49 -1.02
N GLY A 191 3.80 19.15 -2.24
CA GLY A 191 2.41 19.05 -2.65
C GLY A 191 1.78 20.38 -3.06
N LYS A 192 2.58 21.41 -3.40
CA LYS A 192 2.08 22.68 -3.95
C LYS A 192 1.72 22.55 -5.43
N SER A 193 2.38 21.64 -6.15
CA SER A 193 2.05 21.25 -7.51
C SER A 193 2.30 19.75 -7.72
N TRP A 194 1.60 19.17 -8.69
CA TRP A 194 1.66 17.74 -8.99
C TRP A 194 1.80 17.50 -10.49
N THR A 195 2.68 16.56 -10.84
CA THR A 195 2.87 16.08 -12.21
C THR A 195 2.47 14.62 -12.27
N GLN A 196 1.61 14.28 -13.23
CA GLN A 196 1.26 12.90 -13.50
C GLN A 196 2.33 12.22 -14.35
N THR A 197 2.60 10.95 -14.04
CA THR A 197 3.52 10.07 -14.75
C THR A 197 2.85 8.73 -15.02
N GLY A 198 3.37 7.98 -15.99
CA GLY A 198 2.77 6.72 -16.42
C GLY A 198 3.19 6.25 -17.81
N GLY A 199 4.03 7.01 -18.51
CA GLY A 199 4.57 6.59 -19.81
C GLY A 199 5.24 5.23 -19.71
N GLY A 200 4.79 4.28 -20.55
CA GLY A 200 5.23 2.89 -20.56
C GLY A 200 4.35 1.92 -19.77
N MET A 201 3.40 2.41 -18.97
CA MET A 201 2.34 1.59 -18.37
C MET A 201 1.20 1.29 -19.35
N ARG A 202 0.36 0.31 -19.00
CA ARG A 202 -0.68 -0.26 -19.87
C ARG A 202 -1.93 -0.66 -19.09
N ALA A 203 -3.07 -0.08 -19.45
CA ALA A 203 -4.40 -0.38 -18.92
C ALA A 203 -5.23 -1.20 -19.93
N GLU A 204 -5.07 -2.52 -19.95
CA GLU A 204 -5.70 -3.42 -20.96
C GLU A 204 -7.23 -3.40 -20.97
N TYR A 205 -7.86 -2.95 -19.89
CA TYR A 205 -9.32 -2.81 -19.76
C TYR A 205 -9.89 -1.56 -20.46
N TYR A 206 -9.03 -0.70 -21.04
CA TYR A 206 -9.43 0.41 -21.92
C TYR A 206 -9.20 0.08 -23.41
N PRO A 207 -9.88 0.80 -24.34
CA PRO A 207 -9.58 0.75 -25.77
C PRO A 207 -8.09 1.01 -26.05
N ALA A 208 -7.55 0.38 -27.09
CA ALA A 208 -6.11 0.34 -27.40
C ALA A 208 -5.44 1.72 -27.42
N GLU A 209 -6.12 2.72 -27.97
CA GLU A 209 -5.68 4.11 -28.08
C GLU A 209 -5.63 4.87 -26.73
N GLN A 210 -6.30 4.35 -25.69
CA GLN A 210 -6.36 4.94 -24.35
C GLN A 210 -5.50 4.18 -23.33
N GLN A 211 -5.05 2.96 -23.64
CA GLN A 211 -4.36 2.11 -22.66
C GLN A 211 -3.07 2.72 -22.09
N GLY A 212 -2.42 3.61 -22.85
CA GLY A 212 -1.20 4.30 -22.44
C GLY A 212 -1.43 5.62 -21.70
N ASP A 213 -2.68 6.07 -21.53
CA ASP A 213 -2.98 7.29 -20.79
C ASP A 213 -2.59 7.11 -19.31
N PRO A 214 -1.68 7.94 -18.76
CA PRO A 214 -1.32 7.89 -17.35
C PRO A 214 -2.52 7.94 -16.38
N ASN A 215 -3.63 8.56 -16.77
CA ASN A 215 -4.79 8.77 -15.89
C ASN A 215 -5.71 7.56 -15.75
N VAL A 216 -5.58 6.56 -16.63
CA VAL A 216 -6.38 5.33 -16.58
C VAL A 216 -5.68 4.16 -15.89
N GLN A 217 -4.43 4.34 -15.48
CA GLN A 217 -3.61 3.27 -14.91
C GLN A 217 -4.09 2.88 -13.50
N ASP A 218 -4.13 1.58 -13.24
CA ASP A 218 -4.51 0.97 -11.95
C ASP A 218 -3.27 0.44 -11.23
N VAL A 219 -2.54 1.37 -10.60
CA VAL A 219 -1.38 1.05 -9.76
C VAL A 219 -1.91 0.33 -8.52
N HIS A 220 -1.49 -0.90 -8.25
CA HIS A 220 -1.89 -1.58 -7.02
C HIS A 220 -0.97 -1.24 -5.84
N CYS A 221 0.35 -1.18 -6.08
CA CYS A 221 1.34 -0.78 -5.11
C CYS A 221 2.57 -0.19 -5.81
N LEU A 222 2.95 1.02 -5.40
CA LEU A 222 4.18 1.72 -5.80
C LEU A 222 5.15 1.73 -4.61
N VAL A 223 6.42 1.40 -4.86
CA VAL A 223 7.48 1.43 -3.83
C VAL A 223 8.77 2.02 -4.42
N GLN A 224 9.34 2.99 -3.70
CA GLN A 224 10.64 3.60 -3.97
C GLN A 224 11.74 2.84 -3.21
N CYS A 225 12.89 2.59 -3.84
CA CYS A 225 14.05 2.04 -3.13
C CYS A 225 14.74 3.15 -2.31
N ALA A 226 14.93 2.93 -1.01
CA ALA A 226 15.56 3.92 -0.13
C ALA A 226 17.04 4.19 -0.48
N ALA A 227 17.81 3.14 -0.81
CA ALA A 227 19.23 3.28 -1.17
C ALA A 227 19.46 3.85 -2.58
N ASN A 228 18.46 3.78 -3.47
CA ASN A 228 18.51 4.47 -4.75
C ASN A 228 17.11 5.02 -5.10
N PRO A 229 16.81 6.26 -4.66
CA PRO A 229 15.48 6.85 -4.83
C PRO A 229 15.09 7.19 -6.28
N GLU A 230 15.98 6.99 -7.26
CA GLU A 230 15.60 7.03 -8.68
C GLU A 230 14.90 5.73 -9.12
N VAL A 231 15.03 4.64 -8.35
CA VAL A 231 14.45 3.34 -8.69
C VAL A 231 13.13 3.11 -7.98
N PHE A 232 12.10 2.84 -8.78
CA PHE A 232 10.77 2.47 -8.31
C PHE A 232 10.32 1.16 -8.90
N TRP A 233 9.52 0.44 -8.13
CA TRP A 233 8.80 -0.75 -8.56
C TRP A 233 7.30 -0.55 -8.39
N VAL A 234 6.55 -1.09 -9.34
CA VAL A 234 5.09 -1.08 -9.34
C VAL A 234 4.58 -2.47 -9.59
N GLN A 235 3.75 -2.97 -8.66
CA GLN A 235 2.74 -3.96 -9.01
C GLN A 235 1.54 -3.20 -9.56
N HIS A 236 1.20 -3.45 -10.82
CA HIS A 236 0.07 -2.85 -11.54
C HIS A 236 -0.98 -3.95 -11.81
N HIS A 237 -2.21 -3.54 -12.08
CA HIS A 237 -3.27 -4.46 -12.45
C HIS A 237 -2.91 -5.36 -13.64
N ASN A 238 -2.25 -4.82 -14.66
CA ASN A 238 -1.93 -5.60 -15.87
C ASN A 238 -0.44 -5.96 -16.00
N GLY A 239 0.38 -5.79 -14.96
CA GLY A 239 1.80 -6.12 -15.06
C GLY A 239 2.66 -5.70 -13.89
N ILE A 240 3.96 -5.90 -14.05
CA ILE A 240 5.00 -5.40 -13.16
C ILE A 240 5.78 -4.33 -13.94
N PHE A 241 5.99 -3.17 -13.33
CA PHE A 241 6.70 -2.06 -13.97
C PHE A 241 7.84 -1.57 -13.08
N ARG A 242 8.91 -1.11 -13.72
CA ARG A 242 10.08 -0.56 -13.04
C ARG A 242 10.47 0.77 -13.67
N SER A 243 10.83 1.73 -12.84
CA SER A 243 11.46 2.99 -13.25
C SER A 243 12.86 3.05 -12.66
N THR A 244 13.80 3.66 -13.39
CA THR A 244 15.16 3.98 -12.93
C THR A 244 15.49 5.46 -13.10
N ASP A 245 14.47 6.28 -13.30
CA ASP A 245 14.58 7.69 -13.62
C ASP A 245 13.65 8.53 -12.73
N GLY A 246 13.43 8.10 -11.49
CA GLY A 246 12.63 8.83 -10.52
C GLY A 246 11.15 8.87 -10.90
N ALA A 247 10.61 7.72 -11.35
CA ALA A 247 9.23 7.54 -11.79
C ALA A 247 8.80 8.39 -13.01
N ARG A 248 9.76 8.95 -13.77
CA ARG A 248 9.44 9.73 -14.99
C ARG A 248 8.95 8.84 -16.13
N SER A 249 9.54 7.66 -16.29
CA SER A 249 9.12 6.64 -17.26
C SER A 249 9.17 5.23 -16.69
N TRP A 250 8.40 4.32 -17.28
CA TRP A 250 8.20 2.97 -16.78
C TRP A 250 8.55 1.94 -17.84
N THR A 251 9.29 0.92 -17.44
CA THR A 251 9.57 -0.26 -18.25
C THR A 251 8.77 -1.44 -17.73
N GLU A 252 8.00 -2.08 -18.59
CA GLU A 252 7.29 -3.30 -18.27
C GLU A 252 8.27 -4.47 -18.12
N ILE A 253 8.10 -5.24 -17.04
CA ILE A 253 8.78 -6.52 -16.82
C ILE A 253 7.88 -7.65 -17.31
N LYS A 254 8.33 -8.35 -18.34
CA LYS A 254 7.56 -9.39 -19.06
C LYS A 254 7.92 -10.79 -18.58
N ASP A 255 7.09 -11.75 -19.02
CA ASP A 255 7.36 -13.20 -18.88
C ASP A 255 7.52 -13.71 -17.45
N VAL A 256 7.01 -12.97 -16.45
CA VAL A 256 7.02 -13.40 -15.05
C VAL A 256 5.98 -14.50 -14.81
N LYS A 257 6.45 -15.64 -14.32
CA LYS A 257 5.61 -16.79 -13.93
C LYS A 257 5.46 -16.83 -12.40
N PRO A 258 4.35 -17.36 -11.85
CA PRO A 258 3.20 -17.91 -12.55
C PRO A 258 2.26 -16.84 -13.12
N SER A 259 2.35 -15.59 -12.65
CA SER A 259 1.50 -14.49 -13.08
C SER A 259 2.23 -13.15 -12.92
N VAL A 260 1.91 -12.19 -13.78
CA VAL A 260 2.33 -10.77 -13.68
C VAL A 260 1.34 -9.95 -12.84
N PHE A 261 0.20 -10.53 -12.48
CA PHE A 261 -0.80 -9.90 -11.62
C PHE A 261 -0.53 -10.26 -10.15
N GLY A 262 -0.74 -9.27 -9.29
CA GLY A 262 -0.75 -9.36 -7.84
C GLY A 262 -1.20 -8.02 -7.29
N PHE A 263 -1.17 -7.82 -5.97
CA PHE A 263 -1.40 -6.49 -5.38
C PHE A 263 -0.15 -5.89 -4.72
N PRO A 264 0.59 -6.62 -3.88
CA PRO A 264 1.75 -6.02 -3.21
C PRO A 264 3.01 -6.12 -4.06
N VAL A 265 3.91 -5.16 -3.84
CA VAL A 265 5.35 -5.28 -4.07
C VAL A 265 6.08 -4.80 -2.83
N ALA A 266 7.19 -5.46 -2.49
CA ALA A 266 8.17 -4.96 -1.52
C ALA A 266 9.53 -4.84 -2.20
N VAL A 267 10.33 -3.84 -1.84
CA VAL A 267 11.65 -3.55 -2.45
C VAL A 267 12.70 -3.59 -1.35
N HIS A 268 13.84 -4.22 -1.62
CA HIS A 268 14.92 -4.30 -0.65
C HIS A 268 15.43 -2.87 -0.32
N PRO A 269 15.51 -2.49 0.96
CA PRO A 269 15.84 -1.12 1.35
C PRO A 269 17.24 -0.69 0.89
N HIS A 270 18.16 -1.64 0.79
CA HIS A 270 19.56 -1.42 0.38
C HIS A 270 19.93 -1.92 -1.03
N ASP A 271 18.98 -2.48 -1.79
CA ASP A 271 19.28 -3.01 -3.13
C ASP A 271 18.11 -2.75 -4.10
N PRO A 272 18.25 -1.79 -5.03
CA PRO A 272 17.18 -1.45 -5.97
C PRO A 272 16.87 -2.54 -7.00
N ASN A 273 17.69 -3.59 -7.10
CA ASN A 273 17.48 -4.71 -8.01
C ASN A 273 16.72 -5.88 -7.38
N THR A 274 16.55 -5.86 -6.05
CA THR A 274 15.82 -6.88 -5.31
C THR A 274 14.40 -6.41 -4.97
N ALA A 275 13.40 -7.19 -5.38
CA ALA A 275 12.00 -6.94 -5.10
C ALA A 275 11.22 -8.26 -4.98
N TRP A 276 10.12 -8.22 -4.22
CA TRP A 276 9.23 -9.36 -3.97
C TRP A 276 7.79 -9.05 -4.34
N PHE A 277 7.11 -10.06 -4.89
CA PHE A 277 5.72 -9.99 -5.33
C PHE A 277 4.96 -11.23 -4.85
N VAL A 278 3.66 -11.08 -4.59
CA VAL A 278 2.77 -12.21 -4.32
C VAL A 278 1.80 -12.37 -5.50
N PRO A 279 2.13 -13.21 -6.49
CA PRO A 279 1.35 -13.35 -7.71
C PRO A 279 0.00 -14.00 -7.45
N SER A 280 -0.99 -13.67 -8.28
CA SER A 280 -2.35 -14.22 -8.25
C SER A 280 -2.97 -14.20 -9.65
N THR A 281 -4.16 -14.76 -9.78
CA THR A 281 -4.96 -14.66 -11.01
C THR A 281 -5.80 -13.39 -10.97
N LYS A 282 -5.76 -12.61 -12.05
CA LYS A 282 -6.53 -11.37 -12.17
C LYS A 282 -8.04 -11.62 -12.28
N ASP A 283 -8.79 -10.53 -12.20
CA ASP A 283 -10.21 -10.41 -12.59
C ASP A 283 -11.18 -11.36 -11.88
N GLU A 284 -11.74 -12.35 -12.54
CA GLU A 284 -12.88 -13.11 -12.01
C GLU A 284 -12.51 -14.10 -10.91
N LYS A 285 -11.21 -14.42 -10.75
CA LYS A 285 -10.76 -15.43 -9.77
C LYS A 285 -10.17 -14.83 -8.49
N ARG A 286 -9.28 -13.84 -8.62
CA ARG A 286 -8.59 -13.14 -7.50
C ARG A 286 -8.08 -14.11 -6.42
N CYS A 287 -7.35 -15.13 -6.83
CA CYS A 287 -6.74 -16.12 -5.94
C CYS A 287 -5.38 -16.59 -6.49
N PRO A 288 -4.53 -17.25 -5.67
CA PRO A 288 -3.26 -17.80 -6.11
C PRO A 288 -3.41 -18.74 -7.32
N THR A 289 -2.48 -18.67 -8.26
CA THR A 289 -2.50 -19.51 -9.47
C THR A 289 -2.40 -20.98 -9.09
N ASP A 290 -3.22 -21.83 -9.73
CA ASP A 290 -3.31 -23.27 -9.48
C ASP A 290 -3.60 -23.68 -8.01
N GLY A 291 -4.11 -22.76 -7.19
CA GLY A 291 -4.34 -23.00 -5.77
C GLY A 291 -3.03 -23.12 -4.97
N ARG A 292 -1.97 -22.43 -5.39
CA ARG A 292 -0.63 -22.47 -4.79
C ARG A 292 -0.15 -21.09 -4.39
N VAL A 293 0.12 -20.88 -3.10
CA VAL A 293 0.72 -19.63 -2.63
C VAL A 293 2.22 -19.68 -2.89
N VAL A 294 2.72 -18.64 -3.56
CA VAL A 294 4.15 -18.45 -3.83
C VAL A 294 4.50 -16.98 -3.64
N VAL A 295 5.78 -16.71 -3.39
CA VAL A 295 6.36 -15.37 -3.48
C VAL A 295 7.39 -15.36 -4.59
N ASN A 296 7.31 -14.41 -5.51
CA ASN A 296 8.33 -14.22 -6.53
C ASN A 296 9.36 -13.21 -6.07
N ARG A 297 10.64 -13.51 -6.30
CA ARG A 297 11.75 -12.61 -6.03
C ARG A 297 12.57 -12.38 -7.29
N THR A 298 12.95 -11.13 -7.53
CA THR A 298 14.06 -10.76 -8.43
C THR A 298 15.24 -10.31 -7.57
N ARG A 299 16.46 -10.47 -8.09
CA ARG A 299 17.69 -9.87 -7.55
C ARG A 299 18.53 -9.14 -8.61
N ASP A 300 18.04 -9.03 -9.83
CA ASP A 300 18.78 -8.52 -10.99
C ASP A 300 18.03 -7.42 -11.76
N GLY A 301 17.08 -6.76 -11.08
CA GLY A 301 16.30 -5.69 -11.69
C GLY A 301 15.15 -6.19 -12.57
N GLY A 302 14.71 -7.43 -12.38
CA GLY A 302 13.57 -8.03 -13.08
C GLY A 302 13.94 -8.78 -14.35
N LYS A 303 15.23 -9.10 -14.55
CA LYS A 303 15.67 -9.92 -15.69
C LYS A 303 15.32 -11.37 -15.45
N THR A 304 15.41 -11.84 -14.20
CA THR A 304 15.02 -13.18 -13.79
C THR A 304 14.22 -13.16 -12.49
N PHE A 305 13.41 -14.20 -12.30
CA PHE A 305 12.60 -14.40 -11.09
C PHE A 305 12.77 -15.80 -10.52
N GLU A 306 12.86 -15.86 -9.20
CA GLU A 306 12.81 -17.08 -8.39
C GLU A 306 11.42 -17.21 -7.77
N THR A 307 10.78 -18.37 -7.94
CA THR A 307 9.48 -18.67 -7.30
C THR A 307 9.71 -19.41 -5.97
N LEU A 308 9.47 -18.70 -4.87
CA LEU A 308 9.72 -19.14 -3.51
C LEU A 308 8.45 -19.77 -2.92
N ARG A 309 8.56 -21.02 -2.45
CA ARG A 309 7.40 -21.84 -2.05
C ARG A 309 7.59 -22.64 -0.76
N GLN A 310 8.80 -22.72 -0.22
CA GLN A 310 9.10 -23.57 0.92
C GLN A 310 8.38 -23.07 2.18
N GLY A 311 7.50 -23.89 2.76
CA GLY A 311 6.68 -23.53 3.92
C GLY A 311 5.35 -22.86 3.58
N LEU A 312 5.01 -22.73 2.30
CA LEU A 312 3.75 -22.15 1.82
C LEU A 312 2.79 -23.25 1.30
N PRO A 313 1.46 -23.09 1.41
CA PRO A 313 0.50 -24.09 0.94
C PRO A 313 0.54 -24.23 -0.59
N GLN A 314 0.64 -25.47 -1.08
CA GLN A 314 0.78 -25.81 -2.51
C GLN A 314 -0.42 -26.53 -3.11
N GLU A 315 -1.51 -26.64 -2.35
CA GLU A 315 -2.78 -27.24 -2.78
C GLU A 315 -3.93 -26.53 -2.06
N TYR A 316 -5.04 -26.33 -2.77
CA TYR A 316 -6.27 -25.72 -2.24
C TYR A 316 -6.06 -24.38 -1.50
N ALA A 317 -5.06 -23.61 -1.89
CA ALA A 317 -4.73 -22.33 -1.29
C ALA A 317 -5.46 -21.19 -2.03
N TYR A 318 -6.32 -20.47 -1.31
CA TYR A 318 -7.14 -19.38 -1.84
C TYR A 318 -6.77 -18.02 -1.19
N ASP A 319 -5.56 -17.95 -0.63
CA ASP A 319 -5.04 -16.84 0.14
C ASP A 319 -4.59 -15.68 -0.77
N LEU A 320 -5.52 -14.80 -1.15
CA LEU A 320 -5.18 -13.55 -1.83
C LEU A 320 -4.43 -12.61 -0.86
N VAL A 321 -3.44 -11.88 -1.36
CA VAL A 321 -2.71 -10.87 -0.57
C VAL A 321 -3.00 -9.50 -1.14
N TYR A 322 -3.48 -8.58 -0.30
CA TYR A 322 -3.75 -7.20 -0.69
C TYR A 322 -2.49 -6.33 -0.73
N ARG A 323 -2.62 -5.13 -1.29
CA ARG A 323 -1.51 -4.18 -1.57
C ARG A 323 -0.64 -3.85 -0.36
N HIS A 324 -1.23 -3.77 0.83
CA HIS A 324 -0.52 -3.50 2.09
C HIS A 324 -0.19 -4.78 2.86
N GLY A 325 -0.50 -5.94 2.29
CA GLY A 325 -0.38 -7.26 2.92
C GLY A 325 1.00 -7.88 2.81
N LEU A 326 2.01 -7.17 2.30
CA LEU A 326 3.43 -7.59 2.27
C LEU A 326 4.29 -6.44 2.82
N ASP A 327 5.27 -6.77 3.65
CA ASP A 327 6.27 -5.82 4.12
C ASP A 327 7.64 -6.48 4.25
N VAL A 328 8.69 -5.65 4.13
CA VAL A 328 10.09 -6.05 4.31
C VAL A 328 10.72 -5.18 5.41
N ASP A 329 11.49 -5.81 6.30
CA ASP A 329 12.16 -5.09 7.36
C ASP A 329 13.35 -4.26 6.84
N GLU A 330 13.89 -3.40 7.70
CA GLU A 330 14.98 -2.50 7.32
C GLU A 330 16.27 -3.24 6.92
N SER A 331 16.44 -4.50 7.31
CA SER A 331 17.60 -5.28 6.87
C SER A 331 17.47 -5.82 5.45
N GLY A 332 16.25 -5.89 4.92
CA GLY A 332 15.95 -6.57 3.65
C GLY A 332 15.90 -8.10 3.72
N ASN A 333 16.12 -8.69 4.90
CA ASN A 333 16.14 -10.15 5.08
C ASN A 333 14.84 -10.72 5.64
N ARG A 334 14.01 -9.92 6.32
CA ARG A 334 12.75 -10.40 6.89
C ARG A 334 11.58 -9.92 6.07
N LEU A 335 10.70 -10.86 5.74
CA LEU A 335 9.45 -10.60 5.03
C LEU A 335 8.28 -11.07 5.89
N VAL A 336 7.18 -10.33 5.86
CA VAL A 336 5.90 -10.76 6.40
C VAL A 336 4.83 -10.54 5.34
N PHE A 337 3.92 -11.51 5.18
CA PHE A 337 2.70 -11.26 4.46
C PHE A 337 1.48 -11.92 5.10
N GLY A 338 0.33 -11.28 4.89
CA GLY A 338 -0.96 -11.71 5.40
C GLY A 338 -2.03 -11.71 4.30
N SER A 339 -2.96 -12.64 4.40
CA SER A 339 -3.95 -12.89 3.35
C SER A 339 -5.37 -12.51 3.74
N THR A 340 -6.24 -12.42 2.73
CA THR A 340 -7.68 -12.15 2.86
C THR A 340 -8.44 -13.29 3.55
N THR A 341 -7.83 -14.46 3.70
CA THR A 341 -8.38 -15.65 4.36
C THR A 341 -7.88 -15.81 5.79
N GLY A 342 -6.99 -14.92 6.26
CA GLY A 342 -6.52 -14.93 7.65
C GLY A 342 -5.21 -15.67 7.91
N SER A 343 -4.56 -16.15 6.86
CA SER A 343 -3.25 -16.77 6.96
C SER A 343 -2.14 -15.72 6.95
N VAL A 344 -1.10 -15.91 7.77
CA VAL A 344 0.07 -15.03 7.90
C VAL A 344 1.35 -15.85 7.94
N TRP A 345 2.33 -15.42 7.14
CA TRP A 345 3.64 -16.05 7.04
C TRP A 345 4.76 -15.05 7.21
N ILE A 346 5.87 -15.51 7.82
CA ILE A 346 7.09 -14.73 8.00
C ILE A 346 8.29 -15.53 7.48
N SER A 347 9.20 -14.86 6.77
CA SER A 347 10.50 -15.39 6.37
C SER A 347 11.61 -14.62 7.06
N GLU A 348 12.66 -15.31 7.48
CA GLU A 348 13.88 -14.70 8.05
C GLU A 348 15.06 -14.64 7.06
N ASN A 349 14.86 -15.13 5.83
CA ASN A 349 15.92 -15.37 4.85
C ASN A 349 15.51 -14.91 3.45
N GLY A 350 14.93 -13.71 3.35
CA GLY A 350 14.58 -13.08 2.07
C GLY A 350 13.58 -13.88 1.23
N GLY A 351 12.76 -14.71 1.88
CA GLY A 351 11.71 -15.51 1.29
C GLY A 351 12.10 -16.97 0.97
N ASP A 352 13.34 -17.39 1.20
CA ASP A 352 13.78 -18.75 0.84
C ASP A 352 12.96 -19.83 1.57
N SER A 353 12.56 -19.56 2.82
CA SER A 353 11.64 -20.40 3.59
C SER A 353 10.70 -19.57 4.46
N TRP A 354 9.50 -20.09 4.70
CA TRP A 354 8.44 -19.41 5.43
C TRP A 354 7.99 -20.18 6.67
N GLN A 355 7.77 -19.44 7.76
CA GLN A 355 7.09 -19.90 8.96
C GLN A 355 5.62 -19.43 8.90
N THR A 356 4.67 -20.35 9.04
CA THR A 356 3.27 -19.98 9.33
C THR A 356 3.16 -19.42 10.75
N VAL A 357 2.64 -18.20 10.89
CA VAL A 357 2.34 -17.58 12.20
C VAL A 357 0.93 -17.95 12.63
N SER A 358 -0.02 -17.91 11.71
CA SER A 358 -1.42 -18.30 11.91
C SER A 358 -2.08 -18.61 10.57
N SER A 359 -3.10 -19.46 10.59
CA SER A 359 -4.03 -19.73 9.47
C SER A 359 -5.48 -19.35 9.80
N ASN A 360 -5.71 -18.73 10.97
CA ASN A 360 -7.05 -18.60 11.57
C ASN A 360 -7.40 -17.15 11.94
N LEU A 361 -6.60 -16.18 11.51
CA LEU A 361 -6.94 -14.77 11.78
C LEU A 361 -8.17 -14.35 10.95
N PRO A 362 -8.80 -13.22 11.30
CA PRO A 362 -9.67 -12.52 10.36
C PRO A 362 -8.90 -12.09 9.11
N PRO A 363 -9.59 -11.73 8.00
CA PRO A 363 -8.96 -11.16 6.82
C PRO A 363 -7.93 -10.08 7.17
N VAL A 364 -6.70 -10.25 6.71
CA VAL A 364 -5.59 -9.31 6.95
C VAL A 364 -5.56 -8.29 5.82
N TYR A 365 -5.65 -7.00 6.17
CA TYR A 365 -5.62 -5.92 5.19
C TYR A 365 -4.22 -5.34 5.01
N ALA A 366 -3.47 -5.23 6.12
CA ALA A 366 -2.13 -4.68 6.12
C ALA A 366 -1.23 -5.35 7.15
N VAL A 367 0.05 -5.41 6.82
CA VAL A 367 1.12 -5.85 7.71
C VAL A 367 2.21 -4.78 7.76
N ARG A 368 2.81 -4.55 8.93
CA ARG A 368 3.94 -3.62 9.07
C ARG A 368 4.95 -4.08 10.11
N PHE A 369 6.22 -4.12 9.74
CA PHE A 369 7.32 -4.25 10.70
C PHE A 369 7.51 -2.97 11.50
N VAL A 370 7.95 -3.13 12.75
CA VAL A 370 8.53 -2.03 13.55
C VAL A 370 9.96 -1.84 13.10
N LYS A 371 10.23 -0.72 12.44
CA LYS A 371 11.58 -0.36 11.98
C LYS A 371 12.28 0.42 13.10
N PRO A 372 13.52 0.08 13.45
CA PRO A 372 14.26 0.73 14.54
C PRO A 372 14.60 2.19 14.24
#